data_AF-M3FU39-F1
#
_entry.id   AF-M3FU39-F1
#
_cell.length_a   1.000
_cell.length_b   1.000
_cell.length_c   1.000
_cell.angle_alpha   90.00
_cell.angle_beta   90.00
_cell.angle_gamma   90.00
#
_symmetry.space_group_name_H-M   'P 1'
#
loop_
_entity.id
_entity.type
_entity.pdbx_description
1 polymer ?
#
loop_
_entity_poly.entity_id
_entity_poly.type
_entity_poly.pdbx_seq_one_letter_code
_entity_poly.pdbx_strand_id
1 'polypeptide(L)' 'MSSMKEILLDNALYFNPEDPISIADSLGKLIDSPNLRTKLARNAYKRSKIYSWKKTADSTFEFFHDVLNK' A
#
# COMPACT_ATOMS: atom_id res chain seq x y z
N MET A 1 8.37 2.54 -13.16
CA MET A 1 8.13 1.75 -11.93
C MET A 1 6.88 2.34 -11.28
N SER A 2 5.77 1.60 -11.18
CA SER A 2 4.52 2.15 -10.61
C SER A 2 4.62 2.20 -9.08
N SER A 3 4.24 3.34 -8.48
CA SER A 3 4.23 3.56 -7.02
C SER A 3 3.43 2.50 -6.25
N MET A 4 2.50 1.82 -6.92
CA MET A 4 1.73 0.72 -6.34
C MET A 4 2.62 -0.43 -5.85
N LYS A 5 3.69 -0.78 -6.57
CA LYS A 5 4.56 -1.89 -6.17
C LYS A 5 5.32 -1.58 -4.88
N GLU A 6 5.77 -0.34 -4.73
CA GLU A 6 6.47 0.13 -3.53
C GLU A 6 5.51 0.21 -2.33
N ILE A 7 4.31 0.73 -2.54
CA ILE A 7 3.33 0.94 -1.47
C ILE A 7 2.68 -0.39 -1.04
N LEU A 8 2.32 -1.27 -1.97
CA LEU A 8 1.51 -2.45 -1.67
C LEU A 8 2.35 -3.71 -1.42
N LEU A 9 3.54 -3.83 -2.04
CA LEU A 9 4.37 -5.04 -1.99
C LEU A 9 3.54 -6.31 -2.28
N ASP A 10 3.71 -7.37 -1.48
CA ASP A 10 3.01 -8.66 -1.62
C ASP A 10 1.60 -8.66 -0.99
N ASN A 11 1.06 -7.49 -0.65
CA ASN A 11 -0.23 -7.36 0.04
C ASN A 11 -1.39 -7.07 -0.91
N ALA A 12 -1.15 -7.15 -2.22
CA ALA A 12 -2.16 -6.94 -3.25
C ALA A 12 -1.94 -7.90 -4.44
N LEU A 13 -2.99 -8.07 -5.26
CA LEU A 13 -2.85 -8.61 -6.60
C LEU A 13 -2.58 -7.46 -7.58
N TYR A 14 -1.71 -7.71 -8.55
CA TYR A 14 -1.41 -6.76 -9.61
C TYR A 14 -2.06 -7.20 -10.91
N PHE A 15 -2.48 -6.22 -11.71
CA PHE A 15 -3.03 -6.40 -13.05
C PHE A 15 -2.41 -5.36 -13.99
N ASN A 16 -2.54 -5.59 -15.30
CA ASN A 16 -2.22 -4.57 -16.30
C ASN A 16 -3.41 -3.60 -16.42
N PRO A 17 -3.24 -2.29 -16.13
CA PRO A 17 -4.35 -1.33 -16.18
C PRO A 17 -4.87 -1.07 -17.61
N GLU A 18 -4.11 -1.40 -18.64
CA GLU A 18 -4.51 -1.23 -20.05
C GLU A 18 -5.17 -2.50 -20.62
N ASP A 19 -5.33 -3.54 -19.79
CA ASP A 19 -5.92 -4.82 -20.18
C ASP A 19 -7.15 -5.15 -19.31
N PRO A 20 -8.38 -4.95 -19.83
CA PRO A 20 -9.61 -5.28 -19.14
C PRO A 20 -9.72 -6.73 -18.67
N ILE A 21 -9.10 -7.69 -19.40
CA ILE A 21 -9.13 -9.10 -19.04
C ILE A 21 -8.26 -9.33 -17.79
N SER A 22 -7.06 -8.74 -17.74
CA SER A 22 -6.18 -8.80 -16.57
C SER A 22 -6.84 -8.25 -15.29
N ILE A 23 -7.64 -7.18 -15.44
CA ILE A 23 -8.43 -6.61 -14.34
C ILE A 23 -9.50 -7.60 -13.88
N ALA A 24 -10.30 -8.13 -14.82
CA ALA A 24 -11.38 -9.07 -14.53
C ALA A 24 -10.86 -10.34 -13.84
N ASP A 25 -9.75 -10.91 -14.33
CA ASP A 25 -9.12 -12.10 -13.74
C ASP A 25 -8.65 -11.85 -12.31
N SER A 26 -8.06 -10.67 -12.06
CA SER A 26 -7.58 -10.31 -10.72
C SER A 26 -8.74 -10.09 -9.74
N LEU A 27 -9.83 -9.49 -10.20
CA LEU A 27 -11.07 -9.36 -9.42
C LEU A 27 -11.72 -10.72 -9.16
N GLY A 28 -11.82 -11.58 -10.17
CA GLY A 28 -12.35 -12.94 -10.06
C GLY A 28 -11.64 -13.75 -8.97
N LYS A 29 -10.30 -13.76 -9.00
CA LYS A 29 -9.48 -14.40 -7.94
C LYS A 29 -9.83 -13.92 -6.53
N LEU A 30 -10.12 -12.63 -6.35
CA LEU A 30 -10.51 -12.08 -5.04
C LEU A 30 -11.96 -12.40 -4.68
N ILE A 31 -12.88 -12.41 -5.64
CA ILE A 31 -14.30 -12.74 -5.43
C ILE A 31 -14.42 -14.21 -5.02
N ASP A 32 -13.82 -15.10 -5.79
CA ASP A 32 -13.94 -16.56 -5.65
C ASP A 32 -13.19 -17.11 -4.44
N SER A 33 -12.19 -16.38 -3.91
CA SER A 33 -11.40 -16.81 -2.76
C SER A 33 -11.51 -15.86 -1.55
N PRO A 34 -12.50 -16.07 -0.66
CA PRO A 34 -12.62 -15.34 0.61
C PRO A 34 -11.37 -15.41 1.49
N ASN A 35 -10.65 -16.54 1.44
CA ASN A 35 -9.42 -16.75 2.22
C ASN A 35 -8.29 -15.86 1.70
N LEU A 36 -8.07 -15.83 0.37
CA LEU A 36 -7.08 -14.95 -0.25
C LEU A 36 -7.40 -13.48 0.04
N ARG A 37 -8.65 -13.08 -0.18
CA ARG A 37 -9.13 -11.72 0.07
C ARG A 37 -8.88 -11.29 1.52
N THR A 38 -9.23 -12.15 2.47
CA THR A 38 -9.03 -11.89 3.91
C THR A 38 -7.54 -11.80 4.28
N LYS A 39 -6.70 -12.68 3.71
CA LYS A 39 -5.24 -12.66 3.93
C LYS A 39 -4.63 -11.33 3.45
N LEU A 40 -4.93 -10.93 2.21
CA LEU A 40 -4.42 -9.69 1.63
C LEU A 40 -4.90 -8.47 2.42
N ALA A 41 -6.20 -8.40 2.75
CA ALA A 41 -6.77 -7.30 3.53
C ALA A 41 -6.10 -7.14 4.91
N ARG A 42 -5.88 -8.24 5.64
CA ARG A 42 -5.20 -8.21 6.95
C ARG A 42 -3.76 -7.73 6.82
N ASN A 43 -3.03 -8.20 5.81
CA ASN A 43 -1.64 -7.81 5.64
C ASN A 43 -1.53 -6.35 5.18
N ALA A 44 -2.38 -5.90 4.25
CA ALA A 44 -2.47 -4.51 3.83
C ALA A 44 -2.82 -3.58 5.01
N TYR A 45 -3.74 -3.98 5.89
CA TYR A 45 -4.06 -3.24 7.11
C TYR A 45 -2.89 -3.15 8.08
N LYS A 46 -2.14 -4.24 8.28
CA LYS A 46 -0.92 -4.20 9.11
C LYS A 46 0.13 -3.26 8.52
N ARG A 47 0.32 -3.31 7.19
CA ARG A 47 1.27 -2.45 6.49
C ARG A 47 0.87 -0.98 6.56
N SER A 48 -0.42 -0.65 6.43
CA SER A 48 -0.86 0.75 6.45
C SER A 48 -0.45 1.49 7.73
N LYS A 49 -0.23 0.78 8.84
CA LYS A 49 0.25 1.34 10.11
C LYS A 49 1.64 1.98 10.03
N ILE A 50 2.45 1.67 9.01
CA ILE A 50 3.75 2.35 8.81
C ILE A 50 3.57 3.80 8.35
N TYR A 51 2.44 4.10 7.69
CA TYR A 51 2.10 5.43 7.18
C TYR A 51 1.27 6.18 8.24
N SER A 52 1.95 6.72 9.24
CA SER A 52 1.34 7.45 10.36
C SER A 52 1.45 8.95 10.15
N TRP A 53 0.32 9.66 10.16
CA TRP A 53 0.30 11.12 10.13
C TRP A 53 1.07 11.75 11.28
N LYS A 54 1.00 11.15 12.48
CA LYS A 54 1.79 11.60 13.63
C LYS A 54 3.28 11.53 13.33
N LYS A 55 3.75 10.38 12.81
CA LYS A 55 5.16 10.22 12.44
C LYS A 55 5.58 11.23 11.37
N THR A 56 4.74 11.43 10.35
CA THR A 56 5.01 12.41 9.30
C THR A 56 5.14 13.82 9.86
N ALA A 57 4.23 14.24 10.74
CA ALA A 57 4.30 15.55 11.38
C ALA A 57 5.56 15.68 12.24
N ASP A 58 5.81 14.73 13.14
CA ASP A 58 6.97 14.72 14.04
C ASP A 58 8.29 14.82 13.24
N SER A 59 8.48 13.96 12.22
CA SER A 59 9.68 13.98 11.37
C SER A 59 9.83 15.26 10.54
N THR A 60 8.72 15.88 10.14
CA THR A 60 8.77 17.15 9.39
C THR A 60 9.25 18.29 10.28
N PHE A 61 8.72 18.39 11.50
CA PHE A 61 9.13 19.41 12.46
C PHE A 61 10.55 19.19 12.99
N GLU A 62 10.96 17.93 13.20
CA GLU A 62 12.34 17.55 13.53
C GLU A 62 13.32 18.06 12.47
N PHE A 63 13.03 17.83 11.20
CA PHE A 63 13.84 18.35 10.10
C PHE A 63 13.93 19.88 10.10
N PHE A 64 12.81 20.58 10.33
CA PHE A 64 12.84 22.05 10.41
C PHE A 64 13.68 22.54 11.59
N HIS A 65 13.58 21.89 12.75
CA HIS A 65 14.39 22.20 13.92
C HIS A 65 15.89 21.99 13.63
N ASP A 66 16.26 20.90 12.96
CA ASP A 66 17.65 20.57 12.63
C ASP A 66 18.29 21.55 11.64
N VAL A 67 17.50 22.12 10.74
CA VAL A 67 17.98 23.12 9.77
C VAL A 67 18.09 24.51 10.41
N LEU A 68 17.22 24.86 11.36
CA LEU A 68 17.20 26.18 12.01
C LEU A 68 18.18 26.32 13.18
N ASN A 69 18.54 25.21 13.85
CA ASN A 69 19.49 25.21 14.97
C ASN A 69 20.92 24.82 14.57
N LYS A 70 21.24 24.94 13.28
CA LYS A 70 22.61 24.95 12.76
C LYS A 70 23.14 26.37 12.69
#